data_AF-A0A537ZVU1-F1
#
_entry.id   AF-A0A537ZVU1-F1
#
_cell.length_a   1.000
_cell.length_b   1.000
_cell.length_c   1.000
_cell.angle_alpha   90.00
_cell.angle_beta   90.00
_cell.angle_gamma   90.00
#
_symmetry.space_group_name_H-M   'P 1'
#
loop_
_entity.id
_entity.type
_entity.pdbx_description
1 polymer ?
#
loop_
_entity_poly.entity_id
_entity_poly.type
_entity_poly.pdbx_seq_one_letter_code
_entity_poly.pdbx_strand_id
1 'polypeptide(L)' 'MPDEGGASATKTFVSAGLDLLELEAGDAELAVIEAVDALYRPLTQSLIDAELDGIAPEPGGDMSRAPRALEQS' A
#
# COMPACT_ATOMS: atom_id res chain seq x y z
N MET A 1 -11.17 -12.36 17.43
CA MET A 1 -11.19 -10.94 17.84
C MET A 1 -10.90 -10.15 16.57
N PRO A 2 -11.79 -9.26 16.11
CA PRO A 2 -11.40 -8.33 15.06
C PRO A 2 -10.29 -7.41 15.59
N ASP A 3 -9.30 -7.18 14.75
CA ASP A 3 -8.06 -6.48 15.06
C ASP A 3 -8.30 -4.96 15.21
N GLU A 4 -8.57 -4.49 16.43
CA GLU A 4 -8.69 -3.04 16.70
C GLU A 4 -7.34 -2.30 16.63
N GLY A 5 -6.21 -3.03 16.51
CA GLY A 5 -4.87 -2.46 16.40
C GLY A 5 -4.55 -1.86 15.03
N GLY A 6 -5.12 -2.41 13.95
CA GLY A 6 -4.84 -2.00 12.57
C GLY A 6 -5.27 -0.56 12.26
N ALA A 7 -6.48 -0.17 12.66
CA ALA A 7 -7.02 1.16 12.37
C ALA A 7 -6.22 2.28 13.07
N SER A 8 -5.76 2.05 14.30
CA SER A 8 -4.92 3.01 15.03
C SER A 8 -3.54 3.16 14.39
N ALA A 9 -2.93 2.07 13.94
CA ALA A 9 -1.61 2.12 13.30
C ALA A 9 -1.65 2.83 11.94
N THR A 10 -2.68 2.58 11.12
CA THR A 10 -2.87 3.27 9.84
C THR A 10 -3.03 4.76 10.03
N LYS A 11 -3.86 5.19 11.00
CA LYS A 11 -4.04 6.61 11.28
C LYS A 11 -2.73 7.29 11.67
N THR A 12 -1.94 6.67 12.55
CA THR A 12 -0.62 7.20 12.93
C THR A 12 0.33 7.28 11.74
N PHE A 13 0.36 6.24 10.88
CA PHE A 13 1.20 6.22 9.69
C PHE A 13 0.83 7.33 8.69
N VAL A 14 -0.46 7.48 8.40
CA VAL A 14 -0.98 8.49 7.47
C VAL A 14 -0.69 9.90 8.00
N SER A 15 -0.97 10.17 9.29
CA SER A 15 -0.67 11.48 9.88
C SER A 15 0.81 11.81 9.83
N ALA A 16 1.70 10.87 10.19
CA ALA A 16 3.14 11.11 10.14
C ALA A 16 3.65 11.37 8.70
N GLY A 17 3.07 10.69 7.70
CA GLY A 17 3.41 10.90 6.30
C GLY A 17 2.96 12.26 5.77
N LEU A 18 1.76 12.71 6.14
CA LEU A 18 1.25 14.04 5.80
C LEU A 18 2.12 15.14 6.43
N ASP A 19 2.48 14.99 7.71
CA ASP A 19 3.37 15.92 8.42
C ASP A 19 4.75 16.00 7.75
N LEU A 20 5.34 14.85 7.39
CA LEU A 20 6.64 14.77 6.73
C LEU A 20 6.66 15.48 5.37
N LEU A 21 5.53 15.46 4.66
CA LEU A 21 5.38 16.05 3.34
C LEU A 21 4.85 17.49 3.38
N GLU A 22 4.62 18.04 4.58
CA GLU A 22 3.99 19.35 4.79
C GLU A 22 2.64 19.47 4.06
N LEU A 23 1.85 18.39 4.08
CA LEU A 23 0.53 18.29 3.45
C LEU A 23 -0.58 18.33 4.50
N GLU A 24 -1.65 19.07 4.19
CA GLU A 24 -2.88 19.03 4.97
C GLU A 24 -3.94 18.20 4.23
N ALA A 25 -4.58 17.27 4.95
CA ALA A 25 -5.69 16.47 4.45
C ALA A 25 -6.93 16.74 5.32
N GLY A 26 -8.04 17.07 4.67
CA GLY A 26 -9.34 17.18 5.32
C GLY A 26 -10.03 15.82 5.45
N ASP A 27 -11.22 15.84 6.05
CA ASP A 27 -11.98 14.62 6.36
C ASP A 27 -12.29 13.78 5.11
N ALA A 28 -12.53 14.43 3.97
CA ALA A 28 -12.82 13.74 2.71
C ALA A 28 -11.58 13.02 2.16
N GLU A 29 -10.41 13.67 2.15
CA GLU A 29 -9.16 13.01 1.72
C GLU A 29 -8.79 11.86 2.65
N LEU A 30 -8.94 12.05 3.98
CA LEU A 30 -8.66 11.00 4.95
C LEU A 30 -9.59 9.78 4.76
N ALA A 31 -10.87 10.00 4.49
CA ALA A 31 -11.81 8.91 4.20
C ALA A 31 -11.44 8.14 2.93
N VAL A 32 -10.95 8.83 1.89
CA VAL A 32 -10.45 8.17 0.67
C VAL A 32 -9.21 7.34 0.96
N ILE A 33 -8.25 7.88 1.73
CA ILE A 33 -7.04 7.15 2.12
C ILE A 33 -7.40 5.87 2.88
N GLU A 34 -8.31 5.95 3.85
CA GLU A 34 -8.77 4.80 4.62
C GLU A 34 -9.48 3.76 3.74
N ALA A 35 -10.32 4.19 2.80
CA ALA A 35 -11.01 3.29 1.89
C ALA A 35 -10.03 2.57 0.93
N VAL A 36 -9.04 3.28 0.40
CA VAL A 36 -8.00 2.71 -0.48
C VAL A 36 -7.15 1.72 0.31
N ASP A 37 -6.73 2.08 1.53
CA ASP A 37 -5.98 1.19 2.40
C ASP A 37 -6.76 -0.09 2.69
N ALA A 38 -8.03 0.01 3.09
CA ALA A 38 -8.87 -1.15 3.35
C ALA A 38 -9.04 -2.06 2.11
N LEU A 39 -9.15 -1.46 0.92
CA LEU A 39 -9.30 -2.20 -0.34
C LEU A 39 -8.05 -3.01 -0.70
N TYR A 40 -6.86 -2.44 -0.50
CA TYR A 40 -5.61 -3.04 -0.95
C TYR A 40 -4.80 -3.74 0.14
N ARG A 41 -5.07 -3.49 1.42
CA ARG A 41 -4.35 -4.05 2.57
C ARG A 41 -4.15 -5.57 2.50
N PRO A 42 -5.14 -6.40 2.10
CA PRO A 42 -4.91 -7.84 1.95
C PRO A 42 -3.85 -8.18 0.89
N LEU A 43 -3.85 -7.47 -0.24
CA LEU A 43 -2.84 -7.65 -1.29
C LEU A 43 -1.47 -7.14 -0.86
N THR A 44 -1.42 -5.96 -0.22
CA THR A 44 -0.18 -5.41 0.32
C THR A 44 0.44 -6.37 1.34
N GLN A 45 -0.37 -6.94 2.23
CA GLN A 45 0.11 -7.94 3.19
C GLN A 45 0.63 -9.19 2.48
N SER A 46 -0.07 -9.67 1.45
CA SER A 46 0.39 -10.82 0.64
C SER A 46 1.75 -10.57 -0.01
N LEU A 47 2.02 -9.33 -0.44
CA LEU A 47 3.32 -8.93 -1.00
C LEU A 47 4.43 -8.86 0.05
N ILE A 48 4.12 -8.36 1.26
CA ILE A 48 5.06 -8.33 2.38
C ILE A 48 5.41 -9.75 2.83
N ASP A 49 4.39 -10.60 2.99
CA ASP A 49 4.53 -11.99 3.42
C ASP A 49 5.24 -12.87 2.38
N ALA A 50 5.23 -12.46 1.11
CA ALA A 50 5.94 -13.16 0.04
C ALA A 50 7.47 -13.04 0.16
N GLU A 51 7.99 -12.25 1.12
CA GLU A 51 9.43 -12.08 1.40
C GLU A 51 10.26 -11.98 0.12
N LEU A 52 9.87 -11.07 -0.79
CA LEU A 52 10.52 -10.90 -2.09
C LEU A 52 11.98 -10.39 -1.99
N ASP A 53 12.44 -10.14 -0.77
CA ASP A 53 13.82 -9.78 -0.46
C ASP A 53 14.78 -10.91 -0.88
N GLY A 54 15.58 -10.63 -1.91
CA GLY A 54 16.57 -11.57 -2.45
C GLY A 54 16.13 -12.27 -3.74
N ILE A 55 14.91 -12.05 -4.23
CA ILE A 55 14.52 -12.48 -5.56
C ILE A 55 15.18 -11.56 -6.59
N ALA A 56 15.89 -12.14 -7.55
CA ALA A 56 16.48 -11.38 -8.64
C ALA A 56 15.35 -10.67 -9.41
N PRO A 57 15.47 -9.35 -9.68
CA PRO A 57 14.52 -8.67 -10.55
C PRO A 57 14.39 -9.42 -11.88
N GLU A 58 13.18 -9.45 -12.42
CA GLU A 58 12.95 -10.08 -13.72
C GLU A 58 13.88 -9.44 -14.77
N PRO A 59 14.65 -10.24 -15.55
CA PRO A 59 15.55 -9.69 -16.56
C PRO A 59 14.80 -8.85 -17.59
N GLY A 60 15.13 -7.56 -17.66
CA GLY A 60 14.46 -6.62 -18.59
C GLY A 60 13.14 -6.04 -18.08
N GLY A 61 12.80 -6.25 -16.80
CA GLY A 61 11.68 -5.57 -16.15
C GLY A 61 11.89 -4.06 -16.12
N ASP A 62 11.00 -3.32 -16.80
CA ASP A 62 10.97 -1.87 -16.77
C ASP A 62 10.11 -1.39 -15.61
N MET A 63 10.74 -1.09 -14.48
CA MET A 63 10.07 -0.59 -13.27
C MET A 63 9.43 0.80 -13.44
N SER A 64 9.68 1.50 -14.54
CA SER A 64 8.99 2.75 -14.87
C SER A 64 7.61 2.54 -15.50
N ARG A 65 7.24 1.27 -15.77
CA ARG A 65 5.97 0.89 -16.39
C ARG A 65 5.21 -0.07 -15.49
N ALA A 66 3.89 0.01 -15.56
CA ALA A 66 3.02 -0.94 -14.86
C ALA A 66 3.30 -2.38 -15.34
N PRO A 67 3.18 -3.39 -14.45
CA PRO A 67 3.27 -4.79 -14.83
C PRO A 67 2.32 -5.08 -16.00
N ARG A 68 2.80 -5.79 -17.03
CA ARG A 68 1.90 -6.25 -18.10
C ARG A 68 1.01 -7.33 -17.52
N ALA A 69 -0.31 -7.16 -17.65
CA ALA A 69 -1.23 -8.26 -17.41
C ALA A 69 -0.84 -9.41 -18.36
N LEU A 70 -0.67 -10.61 -17.81
CA LEU A 70 -0.57 -11.83 -18.59
C LEU A 70 -1.89 -11.97 -19.36
N GLU A 71 -1.88 -11.60 -20.64
CA GLU A 71 -2.91 -12.07 -21.57
C GLU A 71 -2.78 -13.60 -21.60
N GLN A 72 -3.69 -14.27 -20.88
CA GLN A 72 -3.73 -15.72 -20.76
C GLN A 72 -3.94 -16.31 -22.16
N SER A 73 -2.99 -17.14 -22.60
CA SER A 73 -3.10 -17.97 -23.80
C SER A 73 -3.37 -19.42 -23.44
#